data_AF-A0A495ICW3-F1
#
_entry.id   AF-A0A495ICW3-F1
#
_cell.length_a   1.000
_cell.length_b   1.000
_cell.length_c   1.000
_cell.angle_alpha   90.00
_cell.angle_beta   90.00
_cell.angle_gamma   90.00
#
_symmetry.space_group_name_H-M   'P 1'
#
loop_
_entity.id
_entity.type
_entity.pdbx_description
1 polymer ?
#
loop_
_entity_poly.entity_id
_entity_poly.type
_entity_poly.pdbx_seq_one_letter_code
_entity_poly.pdbx_strand_id
1 'polypeptide(L)'
;MTELAAHEVALHKVFSSDYEFVIPSYQRPYAWGTEQALELLDDLAEACEHSPQEPYFLGSLVLVKEKGRPRAEVIDGQQRLTTLTILLAVLRDLSETDDLRTRLDDMVRQPQDPLLDIAAKPRVALRSKDADFFARQVQELGATTRLLHLTPGQLETDSQRALHANTRALQRVLAGWSDDRRRHLAQKLASRTYLVAVSTADLDSAHRIFGVMNARGLDLSPADIVKSRVIGAIRDSPGRDSPGTGSTSADSTSARSTSDDSHALAERYAAKWEDAEESIGRDDFADLFLQIRLVESKQRARASLLREFPEQVLSRYLPDRATEFVDDVLVPYARAYQQIRDRAYAVSPAQTSRPGSHPVNTWLSRLDVLDNRDWRAPALWALRTRPGDAPWLDRFFAKLERLAASLYIRRVWTTPRVTRHIELLRQLDAADQHGTDPLDAPAFELTPAERRDTLAVIDGDVYLASKIRKYLLLRLDDTVAGATEVTYQHRVITVEHVLPQNPRAGSTWLESFSDADRARWTHRLANLVLLGRMKNSEAQNYDFERKKAAYFSGRGGAVAFALTSQVLRYPQWNPATLEVRQRELVGLLAREWGLGS
;
A
#
# COMPACT_ATOMS: atom_id res chain seq x y z
N MET A 1 -16.78 26.50 -25.08
CA MET A 1 -15.32 26.52 -24.89
C MET A 1 -15.08 27.09 -23.51
N THR A 2 -14.62 26.27 -22.56
CA THR A 2 -14.25 26.78 -21.23
C THR A 2 -12.97 27.61 -21.37
N GLU A 3 -13.02 28.89 -20.98
CA GLU A 3 -11.87 29.79 -21.01
C GLU A 3 -10.84 29.32 -19.97
N LEU A 4 -9.65 28.96 -20.45
CA LEU A 4 -8.46 28.74 -19.61
C LEU A 4 -7.87 30.11 -19.26
N ALA A 5 -7.67 30.37 -17.97
CA ALA A 5 -7.03 31.59 -17.48
C ALA A 5 -5.75 31.25 -16.73
N ALA A 6 -4.60 31.67 -17.24
CA ALA A 6 -3.30 31.53 -16.58
C ALA A 6 -2.68 32.91 -16.36
N HIS A 7 -2.40 33.25 -15.11
CA HIS A 7 -1.87 34.57 -14.74
C HIS A 7 -0.73 34.41 -13.73
N GLU A 8 0.28 35.27 -13.86
CA GLU A 8 1.27 35.49 -12.82
C GLU A 8 0.64 36.29 -11.67
N VAL A 9 0.76 35.78 -10.45
CA VAL A 9 0.14 36.37 -9.25
C VAL A 9 1.20 36.49 -8.17
N ALA A 10 1.37 37.70 -7.62
CA ALA A 10 2.23 37.94 -6.46
C ALA A 10 1.66 37.25 -5.22
N LEU A 11 2.51 36.77 -4.32
CA LEU A 11 2.10 35.98 -3.16
C LEU A 11 1.10 36.72 -2.25
N HIS A 12 1.27 38.03 -2.04
CA HIS A 12 0.32 38.81 -1.24
C HIS A 12 -1.08 38.89 -1.88
N LYS A 13 -1.19 38.73 -3.21
CA LYS A 13 -2.47 38.62 -3.92
C LYS A 13 -3.06 37.22 -3.84
N VAL A 14 -2.21 36.19 -3.78
CA VAL A 14 -2.66 34.82 -3.52
C VAL A 14 -3.31 34.73 -2.14
N PHE A 15 -2.73 35.35 -1.13
CA PHE A 15 -3.26 35.38 0.24
C PHE A 15 -4.16 36.62 0.53
N SER A 16 -4.97 37.04 -0.44
CA SER A 16 -5.88 38.20 -0.30
C SER A 16 -7.36 37.77 -0.32
N SER A 17 -8.28 38.74 -0.35
CA SER A 17 -9.72 38.50 -0.59
C SER A 17 -10.04 37.97 -1.99
N ASP A 18 -9.08 38.01 -2.92
CA ASP A 18 -9.26 37.54 -4.30
C ASP A 18 -9.37 36.00 -4.36
N TYR A 19 -8.86 35.30 -3.35
CA TYR A 19 -8.86 33.85 -3.24
C TYR A 19 -9.36 33.37 -1.87
N GLU A 20 -10.22 32.37 -1.92
CA GLU A 20 -10.61 31.54 -0.79
C GLU A 20 -10.28 30.10 -1.15
N PHE A 21 -9.12 29.63 -0.69
CA PHE A 21 -8.61 28.32 -1.07
C PHE A 21 -9.28 27.24 -0.26
N VAL A 22 -9.86 26.26 -0.96
CA VAL A 22 -10.43 25.07 -0.36
C VAL A 22 -9.68 23.87 -0.92
N ILE A 23 -9.10 23.05 -0.05
CA ILE A 23 -8.54 21.75 -0.43
C ILE A 23 -9.68 20.72 -0.46
N PRO A 24 -10.12 20.25 -1.63
CA PRO A 24 -11.25 19.34 -1.73
C PRO A 24 -10.96 17.98 -1.08
N SER A 25 -12.01 17.28 -0.63
CA SER A 25 -11.87 15.96 0.02
C SER A 25 -11.24 14.88 -0.87
N TYR A 26 -11.35 15.01 -2.20
CA TYR A 26 -10.72 14.11 -3.16
C TYR A 26 -9.21 14.31 -3.32
N GLN A 27 -8.63 15.39 -2.79
CA GLN A 27 -7.19 15.62 -2.80
C GLN A 27 -6.48 14.84 -1.68
N ARG A 28 -5.19 14.53 -1.89
CA ARG A 28 -4.37 13.87 -0.87
C ARG A 28 -4.20 14.77 0.37
N PRO A 29 -4.13 14.23 1.61
CA PRO A 29 -3.88 15.03 2.81
C PRO A 29 -2.48 15.68 2.76
N TYR A 30 -2.21 16.60 3.69
CA TYR A 30 -0.88 17.17 3.83
C TYR A 30 0.13 16.07 4.19
N ALA A 31 1.24 15.98 3.44
CA ALA A 31 2.17 14.87 3.50
C ALA A 31 3.64 15.29 3.29
N TRP A 32 3.93 16.58 3.08
CA TRP A 32 5.31 17.05 3.12
C TRP A 32 5.90 16.80 4.50
N GLY A 33 7.07 16.17 4.53
CA GLY A 33 7.89 16.03 5.71
C GLY A 33 8.77 17.27 5.92
N THR A 34 9.57 17.23 6.98
CA THR A 34 10.40 18.37 7.39
C THR A 34 11.48 18.71 6.37
N GLU A 35 11.97 17.74 5.59
CA GLU A 35 12.96 17.95 4.55
C GLU A 35 12.44 18.90 3.46
N GLN A 36 11.28 18.59 2.85
CA GLN A 36 10.70 19.46 1.81
C GLN A 36 10.30 20.84 2.35
N ALA A 37 9.82 20.90 3.60
CA ALA A 37 9.45 22.16 4.22
C ALA A 37 10.67 23.07 4.48
N LEU A 38 11.80 22.49 4.89
CA LEU A 38 13.05 23.22 5.10
C LEU A 38 13.72 23.59 3.78
N GLU A 39 13.69 22.71 2.77
CA GLU A 39 14.16 23.02 1.41
C GLU A 39 13.42 24.23 0.83
N LEU A 40 12.09 24.28 0.96
CA LEU A 40 11.31 25.46 0.55
C LEU A 40 11.75 26.74 1.29
N LEU A 41 12.03 26.65 2.60
CA LEU A 41 12.50 27.79 3.38
C LEU A 41 13.90 28.24 2.92
N ASP A 42 14.80 27.28 2.72
CA ASP A 42 16.18 27.52 2.31
C ASP A 42 16.22 28.17 0.92
N ASP A 43 15.45 27.66 -0.05
CA ASP A 43 15.32 28.26 -1.39
C ASP A 43 14.83 29.71 -1.32
N LEU A 44 13.80 29.97 -0.49
CA LEU A 44 13.25 31.30 -0.31
C LEU A 44 14.26 32.24 0.35
N ALA A 45 15.03 31.75 1.33
CA ALA A 45 16.04 32.53 2.02
C ALA A 45 17.25 32.81 1.14
N GLU A 46 17.71 31.83 0.36
CA GLU A 46 18.81 31.98 -0.59
C GLU A 46 18.46 33.00 -1.66
N ALA A 47 17.24 32.95 -2.19
CA ALA A 47 16.72 33.95 -3.13
C ALA A 47 16.66 35.36 -2.52
N CYS A 48 16.41 35.47 -1.22
CA CYS A 48 16.47 36.75 -0.52
C CYS A 48 17.89 37.31 -0.42
N GLU A 49 18.89 36.45 -0.21
CA GLU A 49 20.28 36.84 0.06
C GLU A 49 21.11 37.09 -1.21
N HIS A 50 20.94 36.26 -2.24
CA HIS A 50 21.81 36.28 -3.44
C HIS A 50 21.22 37.04 -4.63
N SER A 51 19.89 37.09 -4.76
CA SER A 51 19.20 37.78 -5.87
C SER A 51 18.13 38.77 -5.38
N PRO A 52 18.47 39.79 -4.57
CA PRO A 52 17.50 40.71 -3.98
C PRO A 52 16.78 41.62 -5.00
N GLN A 53 17.08 41.55 -6.30
CA GLN A 53 16.33 42.30 -7.32
C GLN A 53 15.51 41.40 -8.25
N GLU A 54 15.71 40.08 -8.22
CA GLU A 54 15.04 39.14 -9.12
C GLU A 54 13.72 38.63 -8.50
N PRO A 55 12.66 38.44 -9.31
CA PRO A 55 11.44 37.80 -8.84
C PRO A 55 11.70 36.30 -8.61
N TYR A 56 11.31 35.79 -7.45
CA TYR A 56 11.39 34.36 -7.16
C TYR A 56 10.08 33.65 -7.55
N PHE A 57 10.19 32.58 -8.31
CA PHE A 57 9.06 31.83 -8.82
C PHE A 57 8.81 30.55 -8.02
N LEU A 58 7.72 30.53 -7.25
CA LEU A 58 7.32 29.39 -6.41
C LEU A 58 6.67 28.25 -7.20
N GLY A 59 6.58 28.33 -8.53
CA GLY A 59 5.89 27.33 -9.36
C GLY A 59 4.43 27.70 -9.65
N SER A 60 3.67 26.71 -10.09
CA SER A 60 2.26 26.86 -10.48
C SER A 60 1.28 26.34 -9.43
N LEU A 61 0.07 26.93 -9.42
CA LEU A 61 -1.14 26.44 -8.76
C LEU A 61 -2.18 26.13 -9.83
N VAL A 62 -2.80 24.95 -9.75
CA VAL A 62 -3.93 24.59 -10.62
C VAL A 62 -5.21 24.65 -9.79
N LEU A 63 -6.18 25.43 -10.25
CA LEU A 63 -7.38 25.79 -9.50
C LEU A 63 -8.64 25.53 -10.34
N VAL A 64 -9.69 25.05 -9.66
CA VAL A 64 -11.07 25.17 -10.18
C VAL A 64 -11.68 26.42 -9.54
N LYS A 65 -11.92 27.44 -10.35
CA LYS A 65 -12.37 28.76 -9.91
C LYS A 65 -13.27 29.39 -10.97
N GLU A 66 -14.46 29.80 -10.56
CA GLU A 66 -15.37 30.58 -11.41
C GLU A 66 -14.91 32.04 -11.50
N LYS A 67 -15.07 32.64 -12.68
CA LYS A 67 -14.70 34.04 -12.91
C LYS A 67 -15.49 34.96 -11.98
N GLY A 68 -14.78 35.80 -11.22
CA GLY A 68 -15.38 36.78 -10.31
C GLY A 68 -15.81 36.24 -8.94
N ARG A 69 -15.61 34.94 -8.64
CA ARG A 69 -15.84 34.39 -7.29
C ARG A 69 -14.52 34.13 -6.56
N PRO A 70 -14.42 34.43 -5.24
CA PRO A 70 -13.18 34.24 -4.49
C PRO A 70 -12.85 32.75 -4.27
N ARG A 71 -13.88 31.90 -4.06
CA ARG A 71 -13.72 30.46 -3.84
C ARG A 71 -12.92 29.80 -4.96
N ALA A 72 -11.84 29.11 -4.58
CA ALA A 72 -10.93 28.42 -5.48
C ALA A 72 -10.59 27.03 -4.91
N GLU A 73 -11.01 25.97 -5.59
CA GLU A 73 -10.65 24.61 -5.24
C GLU A 73 -9.24 24.30 -5.77
N VAL A 74 -8.35 23.88 -4.88
CA VAL A 74 -6.96 23.60 -5.24
C VAL A 74 -6.82 22.18 -5.77
N ILE A 75 -6.42 22.04 -7.03
CA ILE A 75 -6.16 20.76 -7.68
C ILE A 75 -4.67 20.41 -7.63
N ASP A 76 -3.81 21.42 -7.65
CA ASP A 76 -2.35 21.27 -7.55
C ASP A 76 -1.69 22.36 -6.70
N GLY A 77 -0.56 22.01 -6.10
CA GLY A 77 0.23 22.90 -5.26
C GLY A 77 -0.30 23.04 -3.84
N GLN A 78 -1.26 22.21 -3.44
CA GLN A 78 -1.81 22.18 -2.08
C GLN A 78 -0.75 22.00 -0.98
N GLN A 79 0.27 21.18 -1.21
CA GLN A 79 1.34 20.92 -0.23
C GLN A 79 2.19 22.18 -0.03
N ARG A 80 2.52 22.86 -1.13
CA ARG A 80 3.27 24.11 -1.13
C ARG A 80 2.46 25.23 -0.48
N LEU A 81 1.19 25.38 -0.86
CA LEU A 81 0.27 26.39 -0.30
C LEU A 81 0.09 26.21 1.21
N THR A 82 -0.08 24.97 1.68
CA THR A 82 -0.19 24.65 3.11
C THR A 82 1.09 25.01 3.85
N THR A 83 2.26 24.64 3.30
CA THR A 83 3.56 24.92 3.93
C THR A 83 3.88 26.42 3.96
N LEU A 84 3.53 27.17 2.91
CA LEU A 84 3.64 28.63 2.90
C LEU A 84 2.74 29.27 3.97
N THR A 85 1.55 28.72 4.18
CA THR A 85 0.66 29.18 5.25
C THR A 85 1.26 28.94 6.64
N ILE A 86 1.89 27.77 6.86
CA ILE A 86 2.63 27.49 8.11
C ILE A 86 3.79 28.48 8.28
N LEU A 87 4.57 28.72 7.23
CA LEU A 87 5.69 29.66 7.25
C LEU A 87 5.24 31.08 7.63
N LEU A 88 4.18 31.59 7.00
CA LEU A 88 3.60 32.90 7.31
C LEU A 88 3.10 32.96 8.77
N ALA A 89 2.45 31.90 9.26
CA ALA A 89 1.97 31.83 10.63
C ALA A 89 3.11 31.81 11.66
N VAL A 90 4.20 31.10 11.37
CA VAL A 90 5.40 31.09 12.22
C VAL A 90 6.10 32.45 12.21
N LEU A 91 6.26 33.09 11.05
CA LEU A 91 6.82 34.43 10.95
C LEU A 91 5.98 35.46 11.71
N ARG A 92 4.65 35.35 11.65
CA ARG A 92 3.71 36.17 12.41
C ARG A 92 3.93 36.02 13.91
N ASP A 93 3.95 34.78 14.39
CA ASP A 93 4.04 34.50 15.83
C ASP A 93 5.43 34.82 16.42
N LEU A 94 6.47 34.85 15.58
CA LEU A 94 7.82 35.29 15.94
C LEU A 94 8.05 36.80 15.79
N SER A 95 7.10 37.54 15.19
CA SER A 95 7.27 38.98 14.92
C SER A 95 7.15 39.82 16.18
N GLU A 96 8.11 40.72 16.41
CA GLU A 96 8.13 41.64 17.56
C GLU A 96 7.33 42.93 17.30
N THR A 97 7.19 43.35 16.05
CA THR A 97 6.45 44.56 15.66
C THR A 97 4.97 44.27 15.41
N ASP A 98 4.07 45.01 16.07
CA ASP A 98 2.61 44.86 15.91
C ASP A 98 2.14 45.06 14.47
N ASP A 99 2.72 46.01 13.73
CA ASP A 99 2.38 46.27 12.33
C ASP A 99 2.68 45.06 11.42
N LEU A 100 3.88 44.47 11.56
CA LEU A 100 4.27 43.32 10.74
C LEU A 100 3.45 42.09 11.12
N ARG A 101 3.20 41.88 12.42
CA ARG A 101 2.34 40.81 12.91
C ARG A 101 0.94 40.91 12.31
N THR A 102 0.36 42.10 12.29
CA THR A 102 -0.97 42.35 11.71
C THR A 102 -0.99 42.03 10.21
N ARG A 103 0.00 42.53 9.45
CA ARG A 103 0.11 42.27 8.00
C ARG A 103 0.28 40.79 7.66
N LEU A 104 1.05 40.05 8.45
CA LEU A 104 1.20 38.61 8.26
C LEU A 104 -0.08 37.86 8.66
N ASP A 105 -0.79 38.31 9.69
CA ASP A 105 -2.08 37.72 10.06
C ASP A 105 -3.13 37.90 8.97
N ASP A 106 -3.19 39.05 8.30
CA ASP A 106 -4.08 39.31 7.14
C ASP A 106 -3.85 38.33 5.96
N MET A 107 -2.62 37.84 5.83
CA MET A 107 -2.24 36.83 4.82
C MET A 107 -2.59 35.40 5.26
N VAL A 108 -2.65 35.12 6.56
CA VAL A 108 -3.00 33.79 7.08
C VAL A 108 -4.52 33.65 7.24
N ARG A 109 -5.20 34.74 7.62
CA ARG A 109 -6.63 34.80 7.89
C ARG A 109 -7.24 36.07 7.30
N GLN A 110 -8.50 35.96 6.90
CA GLN A 110 -9.31 37.12 6.57
C GLN A 110 -9.69 37.86 7.86
N PRO A 111 -9.39 39.16 7.98
CA PRO A 111 -9.83 39.95 9.11
C PRO A 111 -11.36 40.12 9.08
N GLN A 112 -11.95 40.29 10.26
CA GLN A 112 -13.36 40.66 10.37
C GLN A 112 -13.53 42.14 9.97
N ASP A 113 -14.51 42.42 9.12
CA ASP A 113 -14.96 43.80 8.83
C ASP A 113 -16.46 43.91 9.11
N PRO A 114 -16.86 44.42 10.29
CA PRO A 114 -18.26 44.59 10.64
C PRO A 114 -19.02 45.59 9.76
N LEU A 115 -18.32 46.54 9.12
CA LEU A 115 -18.95 47.55 8.26
C LEU A 115 -19.35 46.94 6.91
N LEU A 116 -18.59 45.96 6.44
CA LEU A 116 -18.82 45.26 5.18
C LEU A 116 -19.48 43.87 5.37
N ASP A 117 -19.89 43.54 6.59
CA ASP A 117 -20.43 42.22 6.97
C ASP A 117 -19.50 41.05 6.56
N ILE A 118 -18.19 41.25 6.70
CA ILE A 118 -17.17 40.27 6.37
C ILE A 118 -16.77 39.52 7.65
N ALA A 119 -17.06 38.22 7.71
CA ALA A 119 -16.64 37.37 8.82
C ALA A 119 -15.13 37.02 8.74
N ALA A 120 -14.51 36.86 9.92
CA ALA A 120 -13.16 36.32 10.00
C ALA A 120 -13.16 34.84 9.62
N LYS A 121 -12.24 34.44 8.74
CA LYS A 121 -12.11 33.05 8.28
C LYS A 121 -10.68 32.73 7.83
N PRO A 122 -10.25 31.46 7.89
CA PRO A 122 -8.95 31.07 7.34
C PRO A 122 -8.86 31.33 5.83
N ARG A 123 -7.68 31.74 5.32
CA ARG A 123 -7.45 31.95 3.88
C ARG A 123 -7.33 30.65 3.09
N VAL A 124 -6.84 29.60 3.76
CA VAL A 124 -6.69 28.25 3.23
C VAL A 124 -7.40 27.29 4.16
N ALA A 125 -8.43 26.61 3.66
CA ALA A 125 -9.11 25.53 4.35
C ALA A 125 -8.58 24.19 3.84
N LEU A 126 -8.00 23.39 4.74
CA LEU A 126 -7.65 22.00 4.43
C LEU A 126 -8.93 21.15 4.29
N ARG A 127 -8.74 19.86 4.04
CA ARG A 127 -9.81 18.87 4.02
C ARG A 127 -10.55 18.85 5.35
N SER A 128 -11.85 18.55 5.33
CA SER A 128 -12.74 18.59 6.50
C SER A 128 -12.17 17.93 7.77
N LYS A 129 -11.48 16.78 7.64
CA LYS A 129 -10.85 16.06 8.76
C LYS A 129 -9.74 16.85 9.48
N ASP A 130 -9.00 17.69 8.76
CA ASP A 130 -7.88 18.47 9.30
C ASP A 130 -8.15 19.99 9.31
N ALA A 131 -9.27 20.45 8.75
CA ALA A 131 -9.59 21.86 8.57
C ALA A 131 -9.66 22.61 9.92
N ASP A 132 -10.41 22.06 10.88
CA ASP A 132 -10.53 22.64 12.23
C ASP A 132 -9.19 22.63 12.98
N PHE A 133 -8.43 21.54 12.84
CA PHE A 133 -7.11 21.44 13.45
C PHE A 133 -6.17 22.51 12.87
N PHE A 134 -6.11 22.66 11.55
CA PHE A 134 -5.25 23.63 10.88
C PHE A 134 -5.63 25.07 11.21
N ALA A 135 -6.93 25.37 11.22
CA ALA A 135 -7.43 26.68 11.60
C ALA A 135 -7.01 27.05 13.03
N ARG A 136 -7.21 26.14 14.00
CA ARG A 136 -6.97 26.41 15.43
C ARG A 136 -5.51 26.31 15.86
N GLN A 137 -4.76 25.38 15.27
CA GLN A 137 -3.39 25.06 15.70
C GLN A 137 -2.31 25.75 14.85
N VAL A 138 -2.65 26.26 13.66
CA VAL A 138 -1.69 26.97 12.79
C VAL A 138 -2.15 28.40 12.52
N GLN A 139 -3.40 28.58 12.07
CA GLN A 139 -3.82 29.87 11.50
C GLN A 139 -4.25 30.89 12.56
N GLU A 140 -4.74 30.50 13.73
CA GLU A 140 -5.03 31.44 14.83
C GLU A 140 -3.79 32.15 15.36
N LEU A 141 -3.94 33.37 15.86
CA LEU A 141 -2.85 34.16 16.44
C LEU A 141 -2.20 33.41 17.63
N GLY A 142 -0.87 33.28 17.59
CA GLY A 142 -0.09 32.57 18.60
C GLY A 142 -0.28 31.05 18.60
N ALA A 143 -1.01 30.49 17.64
CA ALA A 143 -1.30 29.06 17.60
C ALA A 143 -0.07 28.21 17.32
N THR A 144 0.86 28.69 16.50
CA THR A 144 2.05 27.89 16.16
C THR A 144 2.90 27.61 17.38
N THR A 145 3.01 28.55 18.33
CA THR A 145 3.66 28.35 19.63
C THR A 145 2.92 27.32 20.49
N ARG A 146 1.57 27.37 20.52
CA ARG A 146 0.75 26.39 21.26
C ARG A 146 0.90 24.98 20.70
N LEU A 147 0.93 24.85 19.37
CA LEU A 147 1.04 23.58 18.66
C LEU A 147 2.31 22.80 19.07
N LEU A 148 3.43 23.48 19.34
CA LEU A 148 4.69 22.84 19.75
C LEU A 148 4.63 22.13 21.12
N HIS A 149 3.60 22.42 21.92
CA HIS A 149 3.38 21.78 23.22
C HIS A 149 2.50 20.53 23.14
N LEU A 150 1.94 20.22 21.97
CA LEU A 150 1.14 19.01 21.79
C LEU A 150 2.02 17.75 21.80
N THR A 151 1.49 16.69 22.40
CA THR A 151 2.11 15.38 22.42
C THR A 151 1.65 14.54 21.22
N PRO A 152 2.45 13.55 20.75
CA PRO A 152 2.09 12.72 19.60
C PRO A 152 0.73 12.01 19.73
N GLY A 153 0.28 11.69 20.95
CA GLY A 153 -1.01 11.06 21.19
C GLY A 153 -2.23 11.97 20.99
N GLN A 154 -2.01 13.28 20.80
CA GLN A 154 -3.06 14.27 20.50
C GLN A 154 -3.18 14.55 18.99
N LEU A 155 -2.37 13.88 18.17
CA LEU A 155 -2.34 14.04 16.72
C LEU A 155 -2.99 12.81 16.08
N GLU A 156 -4.21 12.97 15.63
CA GLU A 156 -5.06 11.88 15.15
C GLU A 156 -4.60 11.39 13.77
N THR A 157 -4.27 12.31 12.86
CA THR A 157 -3.96 11.99 11.46
C THR A 157 -2.46 12.15 11.12
N ASP A 158 -1.98 11.47 10.07
CA ASP A 158 -0.63 11.69 9.54
C ASP A 158 -0.43 13.13 9.06
N SER A 159 -1.49 13.75 8.53
CA SER A 159 -1.53 15.17 8.17
C SER A 159 -1.26 16.06 9.37
N GLN A 160 -1.94 15.84 10.50
CA GLN A 160 -1.69 16.56 11.76
C GLN A 160 -0.27 16.35 12.28
N ARG A 161 0.26 15.12 12.16
CA ARG A 161 1.66 14.81 12.51
C ARG A 161 2.66 15.56 11.63
N ALA A 162 2.42 15.64 10.33
CA ALA A 162 3.23 16.40 9.39
C ALA A 162 3.15 17.91 9.63
N LEU A 163 1.94 18.45 9.84
CA LEU A 163 1.71 19.87 10.19
C LEU A 163 2.48 20.25 11.47
N HIS A 164 2.39 19.42 12.51
CA HIS A 164 3.11 19.63 13.76
C HIS A 164 4.63 19.56 13.57
N ALA A 165 5.14 18.53 12.87
CA ALA A 165 6.56 18.35 12.61
C ALA A 165 7.16 19.52 11.82
N ASN A 166 6.46 19.99 10.77
CA ASN A 166 6.92 21.07 9.92
C ASN A 166 6.85 22.43 10.60
N THR A 167 5.79 22.69 11.38
CA THR A 167 5.72 23.90 12.21
C THR A 167 6.89 23.95 13.19
N ARG A 168 7.20 22.82 13.83
CA ARG A 168 8.36 22.70 14.74
C ARG A 168 9.69 22.89 14.04
N ALA A 169 9.87 22.33 12.84
CA ALA A 169 11.09 22.49 12.07
C ALA A 169 11.32 23.95 11.64
N LEU A 170 10.30 24.58 11.04
CA LEU A 170 10.36 25.98 10.60
C LEU A 170 10.56 26.94 11.79
N GLN A 171 9.85 26.72 12.90
CA GLN A 171 9.99 27.55 14.10
C GLN A 171 11.39 27.47 14.69
N ARG A 172 12.00 26.28 14.75
CA ARG A 172 13.38 26.12 15.26
C ARG A 172 14.40 26.90 14.44
N VAL A 173 14.28 26.87 13.11
CA VAL A 173 15.21 27.57 12.21
C VAL A 173 14.99 29.08 12.32
N LEU A 174 13.75 29.55 12.20
CA LEU A 174 13.41 30.98 12.20
C LEU A 174 13.61 31.64 13.57
N ALA A 175 13.43 30.92 14.68
CA ALA A 175 13.72 31.44 16.01
C ALA A 175 15.23 31.72 16.22
N GLY A 176 16.10 31.05 15.47
CA GLY A 176 17.54 31.31 15.47
C GLY A 176 17.98 32.50 14.61
N TRP A 177 17.07 33.09 13.82
CA TRP A 177 17.38 34.23 12.95
C TRP A 177 17.14 35.56 13.67
N SER A 178 17.88 36.60 13.27
CA SER A 178 17.64 37.96 13.74
C SER A 178 16.28 38.47 13.26
N ASP A 179 15.68 39.41 14.02
CA ASP A 179 14.40 40.00 13.64
C ASP A 179 14.45 40.68 12.26
N ASP A 180 15.56 41.36 11.96
CA ASP A 180 15.77 42.00 10.65
C ASP A 180 15.79 40.97 9.51
N ARG A 181 16.40 39.79 9.71
CA ARG A 181 16.42 38.72 8.69
C ARG A 181 15.01 38.16 8.47
N ARG A 182 14.25 37.91 9.54
CA ARG A 182 12.84 37.47 9.45
C ARG A 182 11.97 38.50 8.75
N ARG A 183 12.14 39.79 9.08
CA ARG A 183 11.43 40.91 8.45
C ARG A 183 11.77 41.00 6.97
N HIS A 184 13.03 40.83 6.59
CA HIS A 184 13.46 40.84 5.20
C HIS A 184 12.82 39.70 4.40
N LEU A 185 12.81 38.47 4.95
CA LEU A 185 12.12 37.33 4.34
C LEU A 185 10.62 37.61 4.16
N ALA A 186 9.93 38.13 5.18
CA ALA A 186 8.51 38.47 5.10
C ALA A 186 8.20 39.52 4.02
N GLN A 187 9.01 40.57 3.92
CA GLN A 187 8.87 41.60 2.89
C GLN A 187 9.07 41.03 1.48
N LYS A 188 10.05 40.14 1.32
CA LYS A 188 10.33 39.46 0.05
C LYS A 188 9.20 38.55 -0.37
N LEU A 189 8.69 37.72 0.54
CA LEU A 189 7.53 36.86 0.33
C LEU A 189 6.35 37.69 -0.18
N ALA A 190 6.04 38.82 0.44
CA ALA A 190 4.90 39.63 0.02
C ALA A 190 5.09 40.31 -1.35
N SER A 191 6.28 40.83 -1.64
CA SER A 191 6.49 41.79 -2.75
C SER A 191 7.21 41.23 -3.98
N ARG A 192 7.98 40.15 -3.85
CA ARG A 192 8.89 39.65 -4.91
C ARG A 192 8.82 38.14 -5.13
N THR A 193 7.80 37.50 -4.57
CA THR A 193 7.54 36.08 -4.77
C THR A 193 6.25 35.91 -5.58
N TYR A 194 6.31 35.11 -6.63
CA TYR A 194 5.24 34.95 -7.61
C TYR A 194 4.88 33.49 -7.82
N LEU A 195 3.60 33.25 -8.14
CA LEU A 195 3.03 31.95 -8.50
C LEU A 195 2.30 32.10 -9.84
N VAL A 196 2.32 31.08 -10.69
CA VAL A 196 1.41 31.03 -11.84
C VAL A 196 0.11 30.35 -11.39
N ALA A 197 -0.98 31.11 -11.32
CA ALA A 197 -2.29 30.57 -11.05
C ALA A 197 -2.98 30.20 -12.37
N VAL A 198 -3.19 28.91 -12.59
CA VAL A 198 -3.95 28.37 -13.72
C VAL A 198 -5.34 28.01 -13.22
N SER A 199 -6.35 28.76 -13.64
CA SER A 199 -7.74 28.54 -13.27
C SER A 199 -8.57 28.07 -14.46
N THR A 200 -9.46 27.14 -14.19
CA THR A 200 -10.52 26.70 -15.11
C THR A 200 -11.86 26.62 -14.36
N ALA A 201 -12.96 26.71 -15.08
CA ALA A 201 -14.30 26.56 -14.52
C ALA A 201 -14.67 25.08 -14.26
N ASP A 202 -13.97 24.12 -14.89
CA ASP A 202 -14.32 22.70 -14.81
C ASP A 202 -13.17 21.81 -14.30
N LEU A 203 -13.53 20.83 -13.47
CA LEU A 203 -12.61 19.90 -12.81
C LEU A 203 -11.86 19.00 -13.80
N ASP A 204 -12.52 18.56 -14.87
CA ASP A 204 -11.89 17.68 -15.87
C ASP A 204 -10.79 18.39 -16.66
N SER A 205 -10.99 19.66 -17.03
CA SER A 205 -9.94 20.50 -17.60
C SER A 205 -8.80 20.68 -16.62
N ALA A 206 -9.09 20.89 -15.33
CA ALA A 206 -8.05 21.07 -14.32
C ALA A 206 -7.16 19.83 -14.21
N HIS A 207 -7.76 18.63 -14.23
CA HIS A 207 -7.01 17.37 -14.26
C HIS A 207 -6.23 17.16 -15.56
N ARG A 208 -6.77 17.54 -16.72
CA ARG A 208 -6.02 17.49 -17.99
C ARG A 208 -4.80 18.40 -17.95
N ILE A 209 -4.96 19.63 -17.46
CA ILE A 209 -3.88 20.61 -17.30
C ILE A 209 -2.83 20.07 -16.31
N PHE A 210 -3.28 19.58 -15.15
CA PHE A 210 -2.42 18.93 -14.17
C PHE A 210 -1.59 17.81 -14.78
N GLY A 211 -2.22 16.89 -15.52
CA GLY A 211 -1.55 15.74 -16.13
C GLY A 211 -0.46 16.14 -17.13
N VAL A 212 -0.64 17.27 -17.83
CA VAL A 212 0.37 17.83 -18.75
C VAL A 212 1.48 18.57 -17.99
N MET A 213 1.14 19.27 -16.90
CA MET A 213 2.09 20.08 -16.12
C MET A 213 2.97 19.26 -15.16
N ASN A 214 2.46 18.15 -14.61
CA ASN A 214 3.15 17.32 -13.61
C ASN A 214 3.94 16.15 -14.19
N ALA A 215 4.31 16.18 -15.46
CA ALA A 215 5.19 15.17 -16.06
C ALA A 215 6.60 15.06 -15.40
N ARG A 216 6.88 15.76 -14.29
CA ARG A 216 8.18 15.81 -13.58
C ARG A 216 8.09 15.99 -12.03
N GLY A 217 6.95 15.82 -11.37
CA GLY A 217 6.82 15.96 -9.90
C GLY A 217 5.94 14.86 -9.28
N LEU A 218 6.15 14.55 -7.98
CA LEU A 218 5.53 13.43 -7.22
C LEU A 218 4.21 12.92 -7.79
N ASP A 219 4.27 11.78 -8.48
CA ASP A 219 3.18 11.21 -9.27
C ASP A 219 1.89 11.06 -8.44
N LEU A 220 0.76 11.54 -9.00
CA LEU A 220 -0.55 11.07 -8.54
C LEU A 220 -0.60 9.56 -8.74
N SER A 221 -0.99 8.83 -7.70
CA SER A 221 -1.21 7.41 -7.87
C SER A 221 -2.41 7.20 -8.81
N PRO A 222 -2.44 6.13 -9.60
CA PRO A 222 -3.62 5.79 -10.38
C PRO A 222 -4.91 5.72 -9.55
N ALA A 223 -4.80 5.33 -8.28
CA ALA A 223 -5.91 5.28 -7.33
C ALA A 223 -6.47 6.68 -7.03
N ASP A 224 -5.62 7.71 -6.92
CA ASP A 224 -6.04 9.11 -6.68
C ASP A 224 -6.96 9.62 -7.82
N ILE A 225 -6.58 9.33 -9.07
CA ILE A 225 -7.37 9.74 -10.24
C ILE A 225 -8.69 8.96 -10.32
N VAL A 226 -8.68 7.66 -10.02
CA VAL A 226 -9.90 6.86 -9.98
C VAL A 226 -10.83 7.35 -8.87
N LYS A 227 -10.31 7.64 -7.67
CA LYS A 227 -11.06 8.22 -6.55
C LYS A 227 -11.77 9.49 -6.99
N SER A 228 -11.03 10.44 -7.56
CA SER A 228 -11.59 11.73 -8.01
C SER A 228 -12.75 11.55 -8.99
N ARG A 229 -12.65 10.61 -9.93
CA ARG A 229 -13.74 10.29 -10.87
C ARG A 229 -14.96 9.67 -10.20
N VAL A 230 -14.75 8.71 -9.30
CA VAL A 230 -15.84 8.01 -8.60
C VAL A 230 -16.56 8.99 -7.67
N ILE A 231 -15.84 9.74 -6.84
CA ILE A 231 -16.42 10.70 -5.90
C ILE A 231 -17.07 11.87 -6.65
N GLY A 232 -16.47 12.35 -7.74
CA GLY A 232 -17.07 13.34 -8.63
C GLY A 232 -18.41 12.86 -9.20
N ALA A 233 -18.48 11.61 -9.71
CA ALA A 233 -19.72 11.04 -10.22
C ALA A 233 -20.81 10.91 -9.14
N ILE A 234 -20.46 10.62 -7.88
CA ILE A 234 -21.42 10.60 -6.76
C ILE A 234 -21.99 11.99 -6.50
N ARG A 235 -21.13 13.03 -6.51
CA ARG A 235 -21.56 14.42 -6.30
C ARG A 235 -22.48 14.90 -7.42
N ASP A 236 -22.17 14.52 -8.66
CA ASP A 236 -22.86 15.00 -9.86
C ASP A 236 -24.09 14.12 -10.21
N SER A 237 -24.35 13.03 -9.45
CA SER A 237 -25.51 12.16 -9.64
C SER A 237 -26.81 12.84 -9.18
N PRO A 238 -27.84 12.95 -10.04
CA PRO A 238 -29.14 13.46 -9.63
C PRO A 238 -29.80 12.47 -8.66
N GLY A 239 -30.19 12.95 -7.48
CA GLY A 239 -30.73 12.13 -6.40
C GLY A 239 -31.85 11.21 -6.87
N ARG A 240 -31.63 9.89 -6.80
CA ARG A 240 -32.71 8.91 -6.93
C ARG A 240 -33.36 8.75 -5.56
N ASP A 241 -34.54 9.35 -5.44
CA ASP A 241 -35.54 8.93 -4.46
C ASP A 241 -35.80 7.42 -4.59
N SER A 242 -35.84 6.75 -3.44
CA SER A 242 -36.33 5.37 -3.35
C SER A 242 -37.77 5.27 -3.86
N PRO A 243 -38.20 4.14 -4.47
CA PRO A 243 -39.55 4.01 -4.99
C PRO A 243 -40.56 3.87 -3.85
N GLY A 244 -41.37 4.90 -3.59
CA GLY A 244 -42.42 4.84 -2.58
C GLY A 244 -43.32 6.07 -2.49
N THR A 245 -44.44 6.00 -3.22
CA THR A 245 -45.69 6.78 -3.07
C THR A 245 -45.65 8.29 -3.35
N GLY A 246 -46.36 8.68 -4.43
CA GLY A 246 -46.39 10.05 -4.91
C GLY A 246 -47.34 10.99 -4.19
N SER A 247 -47.08 12.28 -4.34
CA SER A 247 -48.07 13.35 -4.54
C SER A 247 -47.34 14.67 -4.74
N THR A 248 -47.79 15.39 -5.76
CA THR A 248 -47.45 16.75 -6.22
C THR A 248 -47.24 17.82 -5.16
N SER A 249 -46.15 18.58 -5.27
CA SER A 249 -46.16 20.04 -5.49
C SER A 249 -44.72 20.54 -5.72
N ALA A 250 -44.51 21.30 -6.79
CA ALA A 250 -43.23 21.92 -7.13
C ALA A 250 -42.98 23.10 -6.18
N ASP A 251 -41.92 23.00 -5.38
CA ASP A 251 -41.40 24.10 -4.56
C ASP A 251 -39.92 24.32 -4.90
N SER A 252 -39.56 25.56 -5.18
CA SER A 252 -38.20 26.00 -5.59
C SER A 252 -37.16 25.95 -4.46
N THR A 253 -37.55 25.42 -3.29
CA THR A 253 -36.70 25.17 -2.12
C THR A 253 -36.00 23.81 -2.17
N SER A 254 -36.43 22.88 -3.03
CA SER A 254 -35.86 21.51 -3.11
C SER A 254 -34.46 21.44 -3.72
N ALA A 255 -34.10 22.36 -4.62
CA ALA A 255 -32.83 22.33 -5.33
C ALA A 255 -31.60 22.62 -4.43
N ARG A 256 -31.79 23.29 -3.29
CA ARG A 256 -30.72 23.51 -2.30
C ARG A 256 -30.54 22.32 -1.35
N SER A 257 -31.62 21.61 -0.97
CA SER A 257 -31.49 20.44 -0.12
C SER A 257 -30.85 19.27 -0.86
N THR A 258 -31.20 19.08 -2.15
CA THR A 258 -30.63 18.00 -2.96
C THR A 258 -29.14 18.18 -3.25
N SER A 259 -28.64 19.42 -3.40
CA SER A 259 -27.20 19.65 -3.56
C SER A 259 -26.40 19.37 -2.29
N ASP A 260 -26.96 19.74 -1.13
CA ASP A 260 -26.34 19.48 0.17
C ASP A 260 -26.32 17.97 0.48
N ASP A 261 -27.39 17.24 0.11
CA ASP A 261 -27.48 15.79 0.28
C ASP A 261 -26.47 15.04 -0.62
N SER A 262 -26.31 15.45 -1.89
CA SER A 262 -25.30 14.86 -2.80
C SER A 262 -23.87 15.15 -2.33
N HIS A 263 -23.62 16.33 -1.77
CA HIS A 263 -22.33 16.67 -1.17
C HIS A 263 -22.03 15.80 0.07
N ALA A 264 -22.99 15.67 0.99
CA ALA A 264 -22.84 14.84 2.18
C ALA A 264 -22.64 13.36 1.81
N LEU A 265 -23.32 12.86 0.77
CA LEU A 265 -23.13 11.51 0.24
C LEU A 265 -21.70 11.33 -0.31
N ALA A 266 -21.22 12.25 -1.14
CA ALA A 266 -19.87 12.21 -1.68
C ALA A 266 -18.80 12.22 -0.58
N GLU A 267 -18.98 13.00 0.49
CA GLU A 267 -18.09 13.00 1.66
C GLU A 267 -18.08 11.66 2.40
N ARG A 268 -19.25 11.06 2.62
CA ARG A 268 -19.35 9.73 3.26
C ARG A 268 -18.62 8.65 2.46
N TYR A 269 -18.72 8.66 1.13
CA TYR A 269 -18.03 7.70 0.28
C TYR A 269 -16.54 8.00 0.13
N ALA A 270 -16.13 9.27 0.19
CA ALA A 270 -14.73 9.65 0.29
C ALA A 270 -14.10 9.12 1.59
N ALA A 271 -14.82 9.17 2.71
CA ALA A 271 -14.39 8.58 3.97
C ALA A 271 -14.22 7.06 3.89
N LYS A 272 -15.21 6.32 3.34
CA LYS A 272 -15.09 4.86 3.13
C LYS A 272 -13.87 4.49 2.28
N TRP A 273 -13.59 5.27 1.24
CA TRP A 273 -12.43 5.08 0.39
C TRP A 273 -11.12 5.24 1.17
N GLU A 274 -11.05 6.27 2.01
CA GLU A 274 -9.89 6.56 2.83
C GLU A 274 -9.66 5.51 3.91
N ASP A 275 -10.72 5.06 4.57
CA ASP A 275 -10.63 3.96 5.53
C ASP A 275 -10.08 2.70 4.85
N ALA A 276 -10.50 2.41 3.62
CA ALA A 276 -9.97 1.31 2.82
C ALA A 276 -8.48 1.50 2.49
N GLU A 277 -8.06 2.70 2.07
CA GLU A 277 -6.66 3.02 1.79
C GLU A 277 -5.78 2.97 3.04
N GLU A 278 -6.23 3.54 4.16
CA GLU A 278 -5.52 3.57 5.44
C GLU A 278 -5.34 2.14 6.00
N SER A 279 -6.35 1.28 5.86
CA SER A 279 -6.29 -0.10 6.36
C SER A 279 -5.18 -0.94 5.72
N ILE A 280 -4.93 -0.76 4.41
CA ILE A 280 -3.93 -1.53 3.68
C ILE A 280 -2.64 -0.78 3.36
N GLY A 281 -2.64 0.55 3.45
CA GLY A 281 -1.51 1.41 3.11
C GLY A 281 -1.44 1.72 1.61
N ARG A 282 -0.85 2.88 1.26
CA ARG A 282 -0.91 3.47 -0.09
C ARG A 282 -0.35 2.57 -1.21
N ASP A 283 0.81 1.95 -0.98
CA ASP A 283 1.46 1.10 -2.01
C ASP A 283 0.66 -0.17 -2.29
N ASP A 284 0.15 -0.80 -1.22
CA ASP A 284 -0.71 -1.98 -1.31
C ASP A 284 -2.09 -1.63 -1.88
N PHE A 285 -2.59 -0.43 -1.59
CA PHE A 285 -3.81 0.10 -2.20
C PHE A 285 -3.63 0.32 -3.70
N ALA A 286 -2.46 0.79 -4.16
CA ALA A 286 -2.16 0.86 -5.59
C ALA A 286 -2.07 -0.54 -6.26
N ASP A 287 -1.45 -1.54 -5.60
CA ASP A 287 -1.46 -2.93 -6.08
C ASP A 287 -2.89 -3.48 -6.16
N LEU A 288 -3.74 -3.15 -5.20
CA LEU A 288 -5.14 -3.59 -5.17
C LEU A 288 -5.88 -3.23 -6.46
N PHE A 289 -5.69 -2.04 -7.03
CA PHE A 289 -6.32 -1.68 -8.32
C PHE A 289 -5.83 -2.54 -9.49
N LEU A 290 -4.55 -2.96 -9.49
CA LEU A 290 -4.04 -3.91 -10.48
C LEU A 290 -4.73 -5.27 -10.33
N GLN A 291 -4.93 -5.72 -9.10
CA GLN A 291 -5.60 -6.99 -8.80
C GLN A 291 -7.10 -6.93 -9.16
N ILE A 292 -7.82 -5.87 -8.76
CA ILE A 292 -9.23 -5.65 -9.11
C ILE A 292 -9.38 -5.64 -10.62
N ARG A 293 -8.53 -4.91 -11.36
CA ARG A 293 -8.57 -4.92 -12.83
C ARG A 293 -8.46 -6.34 -13.38
N LEU A 294 -7.53 -7.12 -12.85
CA LEU A 294 -7.30 -8.49 -13.32
C LEU A 294 -8.49 -9.41 -13.03
N VAL A 295 -9.07 -9.32 -11.83
CA VAL A 295 -10.26 -10.11 -11.45
C VAL A 295 -11.48 -9.71 -12.30
N GLU A 296 -11.69 -8.41 -12.51
CA GLU A 296 -12.87 -7.89 -13.21
C GLU A 296 -12.79 -8.04 -14.74
N SER A 297 -11.60 -7.86 -15.33
CA SER A 297 -11.41 -7.94 -16.78
C SER A 297 -11.01 -9.32 -17.28
N LYS A 298 -10.39 -10.14 -16.40
CA LYS A 298 -9.77 -11.43 -16.74
C LYS A 298 -8.88 -11.32 -17.98
N GLN A 299 -8.16 -10.21 -18.08
CA GLN A 299 -7.30 -9.91 -19.22
C GLN A 299 -5.97 -9.37 -18.73
N ARG A 300 -4.91 -9.74 -19.46
CA ARG A 300 -3.58 -9.20 -19.23
C ARG A 300 -3.56 -7.72 -19.63
N ALA A 301 -2.88 -6.90 -18.83
CA ALA A 301 -2.66 -5.50 -19.12
C ALA A 301 -2.01 -5.31 -20.50
N ARG A 302 -2.52 -4.35 -21.28
CA ARG A 302 -1.98 -3.91 -22.58
C ARG A 302 -1.55 -2.44 -22.54
N ALA A 303 -2.10 -1.66 -21.61
CA ALA A 303 -1.82 -0.26 -21.39
C ALA A 303 -1.74 0.06 -19.87
N SER A 304 -1.58 1.33 -19.54
CA SER A 304 -1.54 1.78 -18.14
C SER A 304 -2.87 1.55 -17.44
N LEU A 305 -2.80 1.33 -16.12
CA LEU A 305 -3.97 1.15 -15.26
C LEU A 305 -4.98 2.32 -15.40
N LEU A 306 -4.48 3.55 -15.54
CA LEU A 306 -5.31 4.75 -15.72
C LEU A 306 -6.15 4.77 -17.00
N ARG A 307 -5.69 4.08 -18.04
CA ARG A 307 -6.44 3.95 -19.29
C ARG A 307 -7.40 2.77 -19.22
N GLU A 308 -6.94 1.64 -18.73
CA GLU A 308 -7.70 0.39 -18.77
C GLU A 308 -8.76 0.28 -17.66
N PHE A 309 -8.47 0.74 -16.45
CA PHE A 309 -9.38 0.60 -15.31
C PHE A 309 -10.73 1.29 -15.54
N PRO A 310 -10.77 2.53 -16.08
CA PRO A 310 -12.03 3.17 -16.42
C PRO A 310 -12.85 2.38 -17.45
N GLU A 311 -12.20 1.91 -18.51
CA GLU A 311 -12.86 1.18 -19.61
C GLU A 311 -13.33 -0.22 -19.19
N GLN A 312 -12.53 -0.93 -18.41
CA GLN A 312 -12.74 -2.36 -18.10
C GLN A 312 -13.52 -2.58 -16.80
N VAL A 313 -13.45 -1.65 -15.85
CA VAL A 313 -14.05 -1.77 -14.52
C VAL A 313 -15.09 -0.68 -14.28
N LEU A 314 -14.69 0.60 -14.29
CA LEU A 314 -15.59 1.69 -13.90
C LEU A 314 -16.76 1.89 -14.87
N SER A 315 -16.61 1.56 -16.15
CA SER A 315 -17.65 1.71 -17.17
C SER A 315 -18.96 0.97 -16.85
N ARG A 316 -18.92 -0.04 -15.97
CA ARG A 316 -20.09 -0.78 -15.49
C ARG A 316 -20.85 -0.06 -14.36
N TYR A 317 -20.19 0.93 -13.75
CA TYR A 317 -20.66 1.63 -12.56
C TYR A 317 -20.88 3.12 -12.79
N LEU A 318 -20.03 3.80 -13.55
CA LEU A 318 -20.12 5.25 -13.74
C LEU A 318 -21.01 5.60 -14.95
N PRO A 319 -21.77 6.71 -14.87
CA PRO A 319 -21.84 7.64 -13.73
C PRO A 319 -22.81 7.19 -12.62
N ASP A 320 -23.85 6.43 -12.95
CA ASP A 320 -25.06 6.33 -12.12
C ASP A 320 -24.97 5.39 -10.89
N ARG A 321 -23.99 4.50 -10.84
CA ARG A 321 -23.80 3.45 -9.82
C ARG A 321 -22.43 3.57 -9.13
N ALA A 322 -21.91 4.78 -9.02
CA ALA A 322 -20.59 5.05 -8.44
C ALA A 322 -20.50 4.61 -6.95
N THR A 323 -21.60 4.68 -6.21
CA THR A 323 -21.69 4.18 -4.83
C THR A 323 -21.54 2.66 -4.75
N GLU A 324 -22.16 1.93 -5.66
CA GLU A 324 -22.08 0.46 -5.76
C GLU A 324 -20.66 0.00 -6.07
N PHE A 325 -19.88 0.77 -6.85
CA PHE A 325 -18.46 0.46 -7.03
C PHE A 325 -17.70 0.49 -5.69
N VAL A 326 -17.95 1.48 -4.84
CA VAL A 326 -17.25 1.58 -3.56
C VAL A 326 -17.69 0.44 -2.63
N ASP A 327 -18.99 0.18 -2.54
CA ASP A 327 -19.57 -0.76 -1.57
C ASP A 327 -19.41 -2.22 -1.98
N ASP A 328 -19.52 -2.56 -3.27
CA ASP A 328 -19.54 -3.94 -3.75
C ASP A 328 -18.20 -4.40 -4.34
N VAL A 329 -17.30 -3.46 -4.65
CA VAL A 329 -15.98 -3.74 -5.25
C VAL A 329 -14.87 -3.26 -4.33
N LEU A 330 -14.71 -1.94 -4.15
CA LEU A 330 -13.52 -1.40 -3.49
C LEU A 330 -13.37 -1.88 -2.05
N VAL A 331 -14.38 -1.65 -1.21
CA VAL A 331 -14.32 -1.98 0.22
C VAL A 331 -14.19 -3.49 0.46
N PRO A 332 -14.97 -4.38 -0.18
CA PRO A 332 -14.80 -5.82 -0.04
C PRO A 332 -13.43 -6.32 -0.47
N TYR A 333 -12.89 -5.83 -1.59
CA TYR A 333 -11.56 -6.23 -2.03
C TYR A 333 -10.45 -5.65 -1.15
N ALA A 334 -10.59 -4.44 -0.62
CA ALA A 334 -9.64 -3.89 0.36
C ALA A 334 -9.60 -4.74 1.63
N ARG A 335 -10.76 -5.15 2.15
CA ARG A 335 -10.85 -6.08 3.30
C ARG A 335 -10.22 -7.44 3.00
N ALA A 336 -10.49 -8.02 1.82
CA ALA A 336 -9.88 -9.27 1.40
C ALA A 336 -8.36 -9.14 1.26
N TYR A 337 -7.88 -8.03 0.71
CA TYR A 337 -6.46 -7.73 0.58
C TYR A 337 -5.79 -7.60 1.94
N GLN A 338 -6.44 -6.92 2.89
CA GLN A 338 -5.97 -6.83 4.27
C GLN A 338 -5.80 -8.23 4.90
N GLN A 339 -6.77 -9.13 4.73
CA GLN A 339 -6.66 -10.50 5.23
C GLN A 339 -5.49 -11.27 4.62
N ILE A 340 -5.23 -11.09 3.31
CA ILE A 340 -4.07 -11.68 2.63
C ILE A 340 -2.76 -11.11 3.17
N ARG A 341 -2.65 -9.77 3.26
CA ARG A 341 -1.45 -9.06 3.73
C ARG A 341 -1.10 -9.44 5.17
N ASP A 342 -2.11 -9.42 6.04
CA ASP A 342 -1.93 -9.66 7.48
C ASP A 342 -1.92 -11.16 7.80
N ARG A 343 -2.21 -12.03 6.81
CA ARG A 343 -2.35 -13.49 6.95
C ARG A 343 -3.35 -13.84 8.05
N ALA A 344 -4.38 -13.01 8.17
CA ALA A 344 -5.32 -12.98 9.29
C ALA A 344 -6.75 -12.99 8.77
N TYR A 345 -7.17 -14.16 8.29
CA TYR A 345 -8.57 -14.48 8.06
C TYR A 345 -9.28 -14.68 9.40
N ALA A 346 -10.34 -13.89 9.62
CA ALA A 346 -11.21 -14.01 10.79
C ALA A 346 -12.65 -14.18 10.33
N VAL A 347 -13.26 -15.30 10.70
CA VAL A 347 -14.73 -15.43 10.78
C VAL A 347 -15.14 -14.83 12.11
N SER A 348 -16.24 -14.06 12.16
CA SER A 348 -16.75 -13.31 13.32
C SER A 348 -16.33 -13.78 14.73
N PRO A 349 -16.18 -12.87 15.72
CA PRO A 349 -15.58 -13.13 17.04
C PRO A 349 -16.22 -14.25 17.88
N ALA A 350 -17.36 -14.83 17.46
CA ALA A 350 -18.07 -15.88 18.15
C ALA A 350 -17.63 -17.33 17.82
N GLN A 351 -16.72 -17.57 16.86
CA GLN A 351 -16.38 -18.94 16.40
C GLN A 351 -14.90 -19.33 16.41
N THR A 352 -14.01 -18.57 17.04
CA THR A 352 -12.59 -18.98 17.12
C THR A 352 -12.16 -19.31 18.54
N SER A 353 -12.01 -20.60 18.81
CA SER A 353 -11.16 -21.10 19.88
C SER A 353 -9.71 -20.78 19.52
N ARG A 354 -9.28 -19.54 19.80
CA ARG A 354 -7.96 -18.91 19.59
C ARG A 354 -7.80 -18.11 18.28
N PRO A 355 -7.46 -16.81 18.36
CA PRO A 355 -7.09 -16.00 17.20
C PRO A 355 -5.74 -16.49 16.65
N GLY A 356 -5.74 -17.08 15.45
CA GLY A 356 -4.53 -17.54 14.76
C GLY A 356 -4.68 -18.88 14.03
N SER A 357 -5.43 -19.83 14.59
CA SER A 357 -5.39 -21.26 14.18
C SER A 357 -6.32 -21.63 13.03
N HIS A 358 -6.65 -20.68 12.15
CA HIS A 358 -7.53 -20.96 11.03
C HIS A 358 -6.74 -21.57 9.87
N PRO A 359 -7.16 -22.71 9.27
CA PRO A 359 -6.44 -23.36 8.16
C PRO A 359 -6.10 -22.42 7.00
N VAL A 360 -6.99 -21.47 6.69
CA VAL A 360 -6.77 -20.41 5.69
C VAL A 360 -5.53 -19.57 5.98
N ASN A 361 -5.24 -19.23 7.24
CA ASN A 361 -4.06 -18.42 7.60
C ASN A 361 -2.76 -19.16 7.30
N THR A 362 -2.77 -20.48 7.50
CA THR A 362 -1.66 -21.36 7.13
C THR A 362 -1.41 -21.32 5.62
N TRP A 363 -2.47 -21.38 4.81
CA TRP A 363 -2.33 -21.28 3.35
C TRP A 363 -1.84 -19.92 2.87
N LEU A 364 -2.37 -18.82 3.43
CA LEU A 364 -1.92 -17.46 3.12
C LEU A 364 -0.43 -17.29 3.46
N SER A 365 0.01 -17.84 4.60
CA SER A 365 1.42 -17.84 5.00
C SER A 365 2.31 -18.62 4.02
N ARG A 366 1.82 -19.76 3.48
CA ARG A 366 2.55 -20.55 2.48
C ARG A 366 2.68 -19.82 1.14
N LEU A 367 1.59 -19.23 0.68
CA LEU A 367 1.55 -18.49 -0.58
C LEU A 367 2.44 -17.23 -0.55
N ASP A 368 2.55 -16.58 0.60
CA ASP A 368 3.38 -15.38 0.75
C ASP A 368 4.90 -15.66 0.72
N VAL A 369 5.32 -16.92 0.87
CA VAL A 369 6.72 -17.32 0.66
C VAL A 369 7.13 -17.26 -0.82
N LEU A 370 6.17 -17.29 -1.74
CA LEU A 370 6.43 -17.27 -3.18
C LEU A 370 6.93 -15.89 -3.63
N ASP A 371 7.89 -15.88 -4.56
CA ASP A 371 8.50 -14.62 -5.07
C ASP A 371 7.62 -13.86 -6.08
N ASN A 372 6.45 -14.40 -6.42
CA ASN A 372 5.49 -13.83 -7.36
C ASN A 372 4.11 -13.75 -6.72
N ARG A 373 3.28 -12.84 -7.24
CA ARG A 373 2.00 -12.43 -6.63
C ARG A 373 0.78 -12.77 -7.49
N ASP A 374 0.96 -13.57 -8.55
CA ASP A 374 -0.10 -13.86 -9.52
C ASP A 374 -1.29 -14.64 -8.92
N TRP A 375 -1.06 -15.33 -7.81
CA TRP A 375 -2.07 -16.04 -7.02
C TRP A 375 -3.01 -15.09 -6.24
N ARG A 376 -2.64 -13.82 -6.06
CA ARG A 376 -3.43 -12.86 -5.26
C ARG A 376 -4.80 -12.58 -5.89
N ALA A 377 -4.88 -12.44 -7.20
CA ALA A 377 -6.15 -12.17 -7.86
C ALA A 377 -7.18 -13.31 -7.65
N PRO A 378 -6.86 -14.60 -7.88
CA PRO A 378 -7.74 -15.70 -7.49
C PRO A 378 -8.07 -15.75 -5.99
N ALA A 379 -7.10 -15.46 -5.12
CA ALA A 379 -7.33 -15.42 -3.67
C ALA A 379 -8.33 -14.30 -3.27
N LEU A 380 -8.17 -13.11 -3.84
CA LEU A 380 -9.08 -11.98 -3.65
C LEU A 380 -10.49 -12.30 -4.14
N TRP A 381 -10.60 -12.93 -5.31
CA TRP A 381 -11.87 -13.41 -5.84
C TRP A 381 -12.55 -14.35 -4.85
N ALA A 382 -11.86 -15.37 -4.35
CA ALA A 382 -12.42 -16.35 -3.43
C ALA A 382 -12.89 -15.74 -2.10
N LEU A 383 -12.06 -14.89 -1.49
CA LEU A 383 -12.38 -14.22 -0.24
C LEU A 383 -13.57 -13.25 -0.37
N ARG A 384 -13.75 -12.65 -1.55
CA ARG A 384 -14.86 -11.73 -1.85
C ARG A 384 -16.15 -12.48 -2.19
N THR A 385 -16.09 -13.59 -2.92
CA THR A 385 -17.27 -14.35 -3.37
C THR A 385 -17.82 -15.29 -2.29
N ARG A 386 -16.96 -15.85 -1.42
CA ARG A 386 -17.35 -16.78 -0.35
C ARG A 386 -16.88 -16.29 1.03
N PRO A 387 -17.26 -15.06 1.46
CA PRO A 387 -16.86 -14.56 2.76
C PRO A 387 -17.47 -15.43 3.87
N GLY A 388 -16.65 -15.85 4.82
CA GLY A 388 -17.09 -16.68 5.96
C GLY A 388 -17.21 -18.19 5.69
N ASP A 389 -17.07 -18.68 4.45
CA ASP A 389 -17.09 -20.13 4.15
C ASP A 389 -15.69 -20.74 4.33
N ALA A 390 -15.30 -20.89 5.60
CA ALA A 390 -14.00 -21.41 5.99
C ALA A 390 -13.66 -22.80 5.40
N PRO A 391 -14.54 -23.82 5.42
CA PRO A 391 -14.24 -25.14 4.85
C PRO A 391 -14.08 -25.11 3.32
N TRP A 392 -14.84 -24.26 2.62
CA TRP A 392 -14.66 -24.09 1.18
C TRP A 392 -13.35 -23.36 0.87
N LEU A 393 -13.03 -22.30 1.60
CA LEU A 393 -11.78 -21.55 1.44
C LEU A 393 -10.55 -22.41 1.72
N ASP A 394 -10.59 -23.30 2.71
CA ASP A 394 -9.51 -24.26 2.98
C ASP A 394 -9.21 -25.13 1.76
N ARG A 395 -10.25 -25.72 1.14
CA ARG A 395 -10.11 -26.52 -0.09
C ARG A 395 -9.67 -25.67 -1.29
N PHE A 396 -10.19 -24.47 -1.43
CA PHE A 396 -9.80 -23.52 -2.47
C PHE A 396 -8.31 -23.20 -2.40
N PHE A 397 -7.85 -22.77 -1.22
CA PHE A 397 -6.46 -22.38 -1.02
C PHE A 397 -5.50 -23.56 -1.10
N ALA A 398 -5.90 -24.77 -0.73
CA ALA A 398 -5.12 -25.98 -0.97
C ALA A 398 -4.89 -26.21 -2.48
N LYS A 399 -5.94 -26.09 -3.31
CA LYS A 399 -5.82 -26.20 -4.77
C LYS A 399 -5.00 -25.06 -5.38
N LEU A 400 -5.22 -23.83 -4.93
CA LEU A 400 -4.47 -22.65 -5.40
C LEU A 400 -2.98 -22.77 -5.05
N GLU A 401 -2.66 -23.20 -3.83
CA GLU A 401 -1.27 -23.42 -3.39
C GLU A 401 -0.60 -24.50 -4.22
N ARG A 402 -1.24 -25.65 -4.46
CA ARG A 402 -0.72 -26.71 -5.34
C ARG A 402 -0.37 -26.19 -6.74
N LEU A 403 -1.25 -25.40 -7.34
CA LEU A 403 -1.02 -24.80 -8.66
C LEU A 403 0.17 -23.82 -8.62
N ALA A 404 0.15 -22.87 -7.66
CA ALA A 404 1.19 -21.86 -7.52
C ALA A 404 2.57 -22.48 -7.20
N ALA A 405 2.60 -23.51 -6.35
CA ALA A 405 3.77 -24.29 -5.99
C ALA A 405 4.41 -24.94 -7.22
N SER A 406 3.63 -25.68 -8.03
CA SER A 406 4.14 -26.32 -9.24
C SER A 406 4.71 -25.31 -10.24
N LEU A 407 4.02 -24.19 -10.48
CA LEU A 407 4.50 -23.12 -11.35
C LEU A 407 5.80 -22.50 -10.83
N TYR A 408 5.90 -22.33 -9.51
CA TYR A 408 7.09 -21.80 -8.84
C TYR A 408 8.28 -22.75 -8.89
N ILE A 409 8.07 -24.03 -8.58
CA ILE A 409 9.09 -25.10 -8.61
C ILE A 409 9.65 -25.28 -10.02
N ARG A 410 8.79 -25.26 -11.05
CA ARG A 410 9.22 -25.35 -12.45
C ARG A 410 9.79 -24.05 -13.01
N ARG A 411 9.87 -22.98 -12.20
CA ARG A 411 10.32 -21.62 -12.60
C ARG A 411 9.61 -21.11 -13.85
N VAL A 412 8.30 -21.37 -13.96
CA VAL A 412 7.51 -20.91 -15.12
C VAL A 412 7.59 -19.38 -15.17
N TRP A 413 8.03 -18.88 -16.32
CA TRP A 413 8.20 -17.44 -16.55
C TRP A 413 6.84 -16.73 -16.59
N THR A 414 6.87 -15.39 -16.55
CA THR A 414 5.71 -14.58 -16.16
C THR A 414 4.47 -14.77 -17.05
N THR A 415 4.60 -14.78 -18.38
CA THR A 415 3.39 -14.80 -19.23
C THR A 415 2.56 -16.07 -19.08
N PRO A 416 3.10 -17.30 -19.23
CA PRO A 416 2.28 -18.51 -19.08
C PRO A 416 1.71 -18.63 -17.66
N ARG A 417 2.45 -18.17 -16.65
CA ARG A 417 2.01 -18.15 -15.26
C ARG A 417 0.80 -17.23 -15.07
N VAL A 418 0.86 -15.98 -15.54
CA VAL A 418 -0.26 -15.03 -15.50
C VAL A 418 -1.45 -15.56 -16.30
N THR A 419 -1.21 -16.10 -17.51
CA THR A 419 -2.26 -16.68 -18.35
C THR A 419 -3.01 -17.80 -17.63
N ARG A 420 -2.29 -18.67 -16.89
CA ARG A 420 -2.92 -19.75 -16.12
C ARG A 420 -3.84 -19.23 -15.01
N HIS A 421 -3.44 -18.17 -14.30
CA HIS A 421 -4.27 -17.55 -13.25
C HIS A 421 -5.46 -16.78 -13.85
N ILE A 422 -5.31 -16.15 -15.02
CA ILE A 422 -6.42 -15.54 -15.76
C ILE A 422 -7.44 -16.60 -16.17
N GLU A 423 -6.97 -17.73 -16.71
CA GLU A 423 -7.86 -18.83 -17.11
C GLU A 423 -8.59 -19.40 -15.90
N LEU A 424 -7.91 -19.54 -14.77
CA LEU A 424 -8.54 -19.92 -13.51
C LEU A 424 -9.64 -18.92 -13.13
N LEU A 425 -9.37 -17.62 -13.12
CA LEU A 425 -10.38 -16.60 -12.82
C LEU A 425 -11.60 -16.67 -13.76
N ARG A 426 -11.40 -16.93 -15.06
CA ARG A 426 -12.52 -17.12 -16.00
C ARG A 426 -13.41 -18.29 -15.62
N GLN A 427 -12.79 -19.42 -15.28
CA GLN A 427 -13.51 -20.65 -14.94
C GLN A 427 -14.20 -20.54 -13.58
N LEU A 428 -13.57 -19.89 -12.61
CA LEU A 428 -14.15 -19.59 -11.31
C LEU A 428 -15.43 -18.75 -11.44
N ASP A 429 -15.37 -17.65 -12.19
CA ASP A 429 -16.53 -16.80 -12.46
C ASP A 429 -17.63 -17.54 -13.21
N ALA A 430 -17.26 -18.32 -14.24
CA ALA A 430 -18.23 -19.08 -15.00
C ALA A 430 -18.94 -20.11 -14.12
N ALA A 431 -18.21 -20.83 -13.26
CA ALA A 431 -18.81 -21.80 -12.36
C ALA A 431 -19.79 -21.15 -11.38
N ASP A 432 -19.40 -20.04 -10.76
CA ASP A 432 -20.25 -19.32 -9.81
C ASP A 432 -21.53 -18.78 -10.47
N GLN A 433 -21.43 -18.26 -11.71
CA GLN A 433 -22.59 -17.80 -12.49
C GLN A 433 -23.55 -18.93 -12.91
N HIS A 434 -23.03 -20.14 -13.17
CA HIS A 434 -23.84 -21.29 -13.59
C HIS A 434 -24.27 -22.19 -12.41
N GLY A 435 -23.92 -21.82 -11.17
CA GLY A 435 -24.28 -22.58 -9.97
C GLY A 435 -23.53 -23.91 -9.80
N THR A 436 -22.38 -24.09 -10.45
CA THR A 436 -21.48 -25.24 -10.23
C THR A 436 -20.39 -24.89 -9.21
N ASP A 437 -19.74 -25.89 -8.60
CA ASP A 437 -18.69 -25.62 -7.60
C ASP A 437 -17.43 -25.06 -8.30
N PRO A 438 -16.99 -23.83 -7.99
CA PRO A 438 -15.77 -23.28 -8.59
C PRO A 438 -14.50 -24.09 -8.30
N LEU A 439 -14.51 -24.97 -7.29
CA LEU A 439 -13.39 -25.88 -6.99
C LEU A 439 -13.13 -26.92 -8.10
N ASP A 440 -14.10 -27.13 -8.99
CA ASP A 440 -14.00 -28.06 -10.13
C ASP A 440 -13.35 -27.42 -11.37
N ALA A 441 -12.93 -26.16 -11.29
CA ALA A 441 -12.27 -25.46 -12.39
C ALA A 441 -11.04 -26.25 -12.91
N PRO A 442 -11.03 -26.71 -14.18
CA PRO A 442 -9.91 -27.49 -14.74
C PRO A 442 -8.55 -26.79 -14.68
N ALA A 443 -8.53 -25.46 -14.58
CA ALA A 443 -7.32 -24.66 -14.44
C ALA A 443 -6.56 -24.92 -13.13
N PHE A 444 -7.19 -25.51 -12.11
CA PHE A 444 -6.49 -25.97 -10.91
C PHE A 444 -5.61 -27.19 -11.17
N GLU A 445 -5.98 -28.04 -12.12
CA GLU A 445 -5.37 -29.36 -12.26
C GLU A 445 -4.06 -29.32 -13.04
N LEU A 446 -3.03 -29.95 -12.47
CA LEU A 446 -1.74 -30.12 -13.14
C LEU A 446 -1.85 -31.23 -14.19
N THR A 447 -1.39 -30.94 -15.40
CA THR A 447 -1.30 -31.95 -16.46
C THR A 447 -0.25 -33.02 -16.10
N PRO A 448 -0.29 -34.23 -16.71
CA PRO A 448 0.71 -35.26 -16.44
C PRO A 448 2.15 -34.81 -16.70
N ALA A 449 2.37 -33.96 -17.71
CA ALA A 449 3.68 -33.37 -17.97
C ALA A 449 4.12 -32.45 -16.83
N GLU A 450 3.25 -31.57 -16.37
CA GLU A 450 3.56 -30.65 -15.27
C GLU A 450 3.87 -31.38 -13.97
N ARG A 451 3.14 -32.46 -13.67
CA ARG A 451 3.42 -33.31 -12.49
C ARG A 451 4.81 -33.94 -12.58
N ARG A 452 5.15 -34.57 -13.71
CA ARG A 452 6.47 -35.17 -13.95
C ARG A 452 7.59 -34.13 -13.85
N ASP A 453 7.43 -32.99 -14.48
CA ASP A 453 8.44 -31.92 -14.50
C ASP A 453 8.63 -31.33 -13.09
N THR A 454 7.54 -31.15 -12.34
CA THR A 454 7.61 -30.69 -10.94
C THR A 454 8.37 -31.72 -10.08
N LEU A 455 8.05 -33.00 -10.25
CA LEU A 455 8.69 -34.10 -9.51
C LEU A 455 10.18 -34.21 -9.85
N ALA A 456 10.56 -34.05 -11.12
CA ALA A 456 11.95 -34.08 -11.57
C ALA A 456 12.80 -32.98 -10.91
N VAL A 457 12.24 -31.78 -10.71
CA VAL A 457 12.93 -30.70 -10.00
C VAL A 457 13.07 -31.01 -8.51
N ILE A 458 12.02 -31.54 -7.87
CA ILE A 458 12.03 -31.92 -6.45
C ILE A 458 13.06 -33.04 -6.19
N ASP A 459 13.19 -34.00 -7.10
CA ASP A 459 14.14 -35.10 -6.99
C ASP A 459 15.59 -34.73 -7.36
N GLY A 460 15.80 -33.57 -8.00
CA GLY A 460 17.10 -33.07 -8.43
C GLY A 460 17.91 -32.32 -7.37
N ASP A 461 18.86 -31.50 -7.83
CA ASP A 461 19.77 -30.70 -6.99
C ASP A 461 19.10 -29.43 -6.45
N VAL A 462 18.13 -29.63 -5.56
CA VAL A 462 17.28 -28.57 -4.99
C VAL A 462 18.10 -27.42 -4.39
N TYR A 463 19.24 -27.67 -3.74
CA TYR A 463 20.02 -26.60 -3.11
C TYR A 463 20.49 -25.54 -4.10
N LEU A 464 20.79 -25.92 -5.34
CA LEU A 464 21.24 -25.02 -6.40
C LEU A 464 20.10 -24.11 -6.89
N ALA A 465 18.85 -24.55 -6.72
CA ALA A 465 17.66 -23.74 -6.97
C ALA A 465 17.41 -22.78 -5.79
N SER A 466 18.22 -21.71 -5.71
CA SER A 466 18.29 -20.75 -4.59
C SER A 466 16.93 -20.22 -4.11
N LYS A 467 16.00 -19.98 -5.04
CA LYS A 467 14.65 -19.50 -4.76
C LYS A 467 13.74 -20.60 -4.21
N ILE A 468 13.81 -21.81 -4.75
CA ILE A 468 12.87 -22.90 -4.47
C ILE A 468 13.23 -23.66 -3.19
N ARG A 469 14.53 -23.83 -2.90
CA ARG A 469 15.00 -24.72 -1.81
C ARG A 469 14.37 -24.45 -0.45
N LYS A 470 14.24 -23.18 -0.07
CA LYS A 470 13.71 -22.80 1.24
C LYS A 470 12.23 -23.11 1.32
N TYR A 471 11.49 -22.84 0.25
CA TYR A 471 10.07 -23.14 0.15
C TYR A 471 9.81 -24.66 0.27
N LEU A 472 10.53 -25.49 -0.48
CA LEU A 472 10.39 -26.96 -0.40
C LEU A 472 10.69 -27.50 1.01
N LEU A 473 11.76 -27.02 1.64
CA LEU A 473 12.14 -27.47 2.98
C LEU A 473 11.16 -27.02 4.05
N LEU A 474 10.63 -25.80 3.98
CA LEU A 474 9.58 -25.34 4.89
C LEU A 474 8.29 -26.14 4.68
N ARG A 475 7.92 -26.45 3.43
CA ARG A 475 6.74 -27.27 3.16
C ARG A 475 6.91 -28.69 3.72
N LEU A 476 8.09 -29.28 3.56
CA LEU A 476 8.43 -30.58 4.16
C LEU A 476 8.36 -30.53 5.69
N ASP A 477 8.91 -29.48 6.31
CA ASP A 477 8.89 -29.32 7.77
C ASP A 477 7.45 -29.28 8.30
N ASP A 478 6.60 -28.45 7.69
CA ASP A 478 5.18 -28.35 8.02
C ASP A 478 4.46 -29.69 7.86
N THR A 479 4.71 -30.42 6.77
CA THR A 479 4.09 -31.73 6.52
C THR A 479 4.56 -32.76 7.55
N VAL A 480 5.84 -32.73 7.94
CA VAL A 480 6.41 -33.65 8.95
C VAL A 480 5.90 -33.31 10.37
N ALA A 481 5.72 -32.03 10.69
CA ALA A 481 5.23 -31.58 11.99
C ALA A 481 3.76 -31.96 12.24
N GLY A 482 3.00 -32.21 11.17
CA GLY A 482 1.63 -32.76 11.20
C GLY A 482 0.66 -31.90 12.01
N ALA A 483 0.06 -30.88 11.40
CA ALA A 483 -0.98 -29.98 11.95
C ALA A 483 -0.68 -29.28 13.30
N THR A 484 0.42 -29.59 13.97
CA THR A 484 0.92 -28.85 15.12
C THR A 484 1.42 -27.51 14.60
N GLU A 485 0.78 -26.40 14.98
CA GLU A 485 1.24 -25.07 14.61
C GLU A 485 2.67 -24.85 15.11
N VAL A 486 3.65 -25.03 14.23
CA VAL A 486 5.03 -24.68 14.54
C VAL A 486 5.21 -23.21 14.22
N THR A 487 5.03 -22.35 15.22
CA THR A 487 5.46 -20.95 15.10
C THR A 487 6.98 -20.93 15.16
N TYR A 488 7.65 -20.85 14.00
CA TYR A 488 9.10 -20.76 13.95
C TYR A 488 9.57 -19.41 14.49
N GLN A 489 9.96 -19.34 15.76
CA GLN A 489 10.53 -18.15 16.42
C GLN A 489 11.99 -17.88 15.98
N HIS A 490 12.31 -18.05 14.70
CA HIS A 490 13.64 -17.84 14.17
C HIS A 490 13.65 -16.63 13.24
N ARG A 491 14.31 -15.53 13.69
CA ARG A 491 14.53 -14.31 12.90
C ARG A 491 15.17 -14.58 11.52
N VAL A 492 15.98 -15.64 11.40
CA VAL A 492 16.62 -16.06 10.13
C VAL A 492 16.71 -17.59 10.06
N ILE A 493 16.00 -18.19 9.11
CA ILE A 493 16.07 -19.61 8.75
C ILE A 493 17.08 -19.81 7.63
N THR A 494 18.02 -20.74 7.82
CA THR A 494 19.06 -21.13 6.85
C THR A 494 18.92 -22.60 6.47
N VAL A 495 19.47 -22.96 5.30
CA VAL A 495 19.55 -24.35 4.82
C VAL A 495 20.95 -24.87 5.10
N GLU A 496 21.03 -25.99 5.80
CA GLU A 496 22.28 -26.69 6.12
C GLU A 496 22.41 -27.96 5.30
N HIS A 497 23.65 -28.29 4.94
CA HIS A 497 24.00 -29.57 4.34
C HIS A 497 24.54 -30.51 5.41
N VAL A 498 23.92 -31.66 5.62
CA VAL A 498 24.43 -32.64 6.58
C VAL A 498 25.79 -33.18 6.09
N LEU A 499 25.85 -33.76 4.89
CA LEU A 499 27.08 -33.98 4.12
C LEU A 499 27.58 -32.63 3.58
N PRO A 500 28.74 -32.12 4.03
CA PRO A 500 29.24 -30.81 3.63
C PRO A 500 29.58 -30.72 2.14
N GLN A 501 29.43 -29.52 1.55
CA GLN A 501 29.88 -29.25 0.17
C GLN A 501 31.40 -29.45 0.02
N ASN A 502 32.17 -29.04 1.03
CA ASN A 502 33.62 -29.16 1.06
C ASN A 502 34.06 -29.85 2.38
N PRO A 503 34.03 -31.19 2.44
CA PRO A 503 34.54 -31.95 3.58
C PRO A 503 36.03 -31.67 3.80
N ARG A 504 36.50 -31.70 5.05
CA ARG A 504 37.93 -31.49 5.37
C ARG A 504 38.76 -32.70 4.93
N ALA A 505 40.03 -32.48 4.64
CA ALA A 505 40.99 -33.58 4.45
C ALA A 505 41.05 -34.43 5.73
N GLY A 506 40.98 -35.76 5.58
CA GLY A 506 40.96 -36.71 6.71
C GLY A 506 39.61 -36.84 7.42
N SER A 507 38.53 -36.27 6.87
CA SER A 507 37.16 -36.43 7.39
C SER A 507 36.60 -37.81 7.03
N THR A 508 35.78 -38.37 7.93
CA THR A 508 35.06 -39.64 7.70
C THR A 508 34.09 -39.56 6.51
N TRP A 509 33.72 -38.35 6.07
CA TRP A 509 32.94 -38.13 4.86
C TRP A 509 33.64 -38.64 3.60
N LEU A 510 34.97 -38.52 3.51
CA LEU A 510 35.74 -38.98 2.34
C LEU A 510 35.91 -40.51 2.31
N GLU A 511 35.76 -41.16 3.46
CA GLU A 511 35.74 -42.63 3.57
C GLU A 511 34.35 -43.21 3.25
N SER A 512 33.30 -42.50 3.67
CA SER A 512 31.90 -42.96 3.55
C SER A 512 31.24 -42.61 2.22
N PHE A 513 31.81 -41.69 1.44
CA PHE A 513 31.27 -41.24 0.16
C PHE A 513 32.34 -41.16 -0.92
N SER A 514 32.12 -41.86 -2.02
CA SER A 514 32.91 -41.65 -3.24
C SER A 514 32.67 -40.26 -3.83
N ASP A 515 33.54 -39.82 -4.74
CA ASP A 515 33.37 -38.54 -5.45
C ASP A 515 32.03 -38.50 -6.21
N ALA A 516 31.63 -39.63 -6.80
CA ALA A 516 30.34 -39.77 -7.48
C ALA A 516 29.16 -39.64 -6.50
N ASP A 517 29.26 -40.22 -5.30
CA ASP A 517 28.22 -40.10 -4.28
C ASP A 517 28.10 -38.65 -3.79
N ARG A 518 29.22 -37.96 -3.55
CA ARG A 518 29.20 -36.55 -3.12
C ARG A 518 28.60 -35.66 -4.22
N ALA A 519 28.97 -35.89 -5.48
CA ALA A 519 28.38 -35.16 -6.61
C ALA A 519 26.86 -35.39 -6.71
N ARG A 520 26.38 -36.61 -6.46
CA ARG A 520 24.95 -36.96 -6.52
C ARG A 520 24.14 -36.40 -5.35
N TRP A 521 24.67 -36.46 -4.13
CA TRP A 521 23.86 -36.31 -2.93
C TRP A 521 23.97 -34.97 -2.22
N THR A 522 25.04 -34.21 -2.42
CA THR A 522 25.31 -32.99 -1.67
C THR A 522 24.12 -32.02 -1.73
N HIS A 523 23.57 -31.79 -2.92
CA HIS A 523 22.57 -30.74 -3.15
C HIS A 523 21.12 -31.22 -3.18
N ARG A 524 20.86 -32.51 -2.92
CA ARG A 524 19.51 -33.11 -2.95
C ARG A 524 18.81 -33.02 -1.61
N LEU A 525 17.47 -33.03 -1.64
CA LEU A 525 16.60 -32.88 -0.45
C LEU A 525 16.99 -33.79 0.72
N ALA A 526 17.35 -35.05 0.46
CA ALA A 526 17.74 -35.98 1.51
C ALA A 526 18.87 -35.46 2.41
N ASN A 527 19.78 -34.65 1.85
CA ASN A 527 20.94 -34.10 2.55
C ASN A 527 20.69 -32.71 3.18
N LEU A 528 19.54 -32.10 2.93
CA LEU A 528 19.26 -30.72 3.33
C LEU A 528 18.36 -30.68 4.57
N VAL A 529 18.68 -29.78 5.49
CA VAL A 529 17.88 -29.52 6.70
C VAL A 529 17.75 -28.03 6.99
N LEU A 530 16.78 -27.68 7.84
CA LEU A 530 16.55 -26.30 8.27
C LEU A 530 17.22 -26.04 9.62
N LEU A 531 17.97 -24.94 9.71
CA LEU A 531 18.61 -24.49 10.95
C LEU A 531 18.54 -22.97 11.09
N GLY A 532 18.52 -22.50 12.34
CA GLY A 532 18.82 -21.11 12.65
C GLY A 532 20.28 -20.76 12.36
N ARG A 533 20.56 -19.49 12.02
CA ARG A 533 21.92 -19.03 11.66
C ARG A 533 23.01 -19.43 12.66
N MET A 534 22.74 -19.31 13.96
CA MET A 534 23.72 -19.67 15.01
C MET A 534 24.06 -21.16 14.98
N LYS A 535 23.03 -22.03 14.93
CA LYS A 535 23.21 -23.49 14.86
C LYS A 535 23.93 -23.94 13.60
N ASN A 536 23.63 -23.30 12.47
CA ASN A 536 24.33 -23.58 11.22
C ASN A 536 25.83 -23.26 11.32
N SER A 537 26.17 -22.15 11.98
CA SER A 537 27.57 -21.79 12.25
C SER A 537 28.29 -22.73 13.24
N GLU A 538 27.56 -23.41 14.13
CA GLU A 538 28.13 -24.41 15.06
C GLU A 538 28.41 -25.76 14.36
N ALA A 539 27.60 -26.13 13.36
CA ALA A 539 27.73 -27.39 12.64
C ALA A 539 28.89 -27.41 11.61
N GLN A 540 29.15 -26.29 10.94
CA GLN A 540 30.22 -26.12 9.94
C GLN A 540 30.39 -27.33 8.99
N ASN A 541 31.62 -27.68 8.60
CA ASN A 541 31.96 -28.85 7.82
C ASN A 541 32.51 -30.00 8.68
N TYR A 542 32.02 -30.14 9.92
CA TYR A 542 32.38 -31.24 10.81
C TYR A 542 31.79 -32.58 10.37
N ASP A 543 32.28 -33.68 10.96
CA ASP A 543 31.76 -35.04 10.75
C ASP A 543 30.35 -35.20 11.35
N PHE A 544 29.64 -36.22 10.88
CA PHE A 544 28.22 -36.43 11.15
C PHE A 544 27.86 -36.38 12.65
N GLU A 545 28.58 -37.13 13.49
CA GLU A 545 28.30 -37.19 14.93
C GLU A 545 28.39 -35.82 15.61
N ARG A 546 29.39 -35.02 15.22
CA ARG A 546 29.55 -33.66 15.74
C ARG A 546 28.45 -32.73 15.26
N LYS A 547 28.06 -32.82 13.98
CA LYS A 547 26.93 -32.05 13.44
C LYS A 547 25.62 -32.42 14.14
N LYS A 548 25.36 -33.72 14.28
CA LYS A 548 24.20 -34.28 14.97
C LYS A 548 24.13 -33.76 16.40
N ALA A 549 25.24 -33.77 17.15
CA ALA A 549 25.29 -33.17 18.48
C ALA A 549 24.99 -31.65 18.46
N ALA A 550 25.59 -30.89 17.54
CA ALA A 550 25.40 -29.44 17.43
C ALA A 550 23.95 -29.03 17.09
N TYR A 551 23.22 -29.86 16.36
CA TYR A 551 21.80 -29.61 16.04
C TYR A 551 20.92 -29.61 17.30
N PHE A 552 21.26 -30.40 18.34
CA PHE A 552 20.37 -30.58 19.51
C PHE A 552 20.98 -30.16 20.85
N SER A 553 22.27 -29.80 20.87
CA SER A 553 22.99 -29.30 22.05
C SER A 553 23.74 -28.00 21.71
N GLY A 554 24.14 -27.21 22.72
CA GLY A 554 24.91 -25.97 22.54
C GLY A 554 24.12 -24.67 22.77
N ARG A 555 24.68 -23.52 22.36
CA ARG A 555 24.07 -22.19 22.61
C ARG A 555 22.84 -22.00 21.70
N GLY A 556 21.76 -21.45 22.24
CA GLY A 556 20.55 -21.13 21.46
C GLY A 556 19.41 -22.17 21.46
N GLY A 557 19.45 -23.19 22.33
CA GLY A 557 18.36 -24.17 22.51
C GLY A 557 18.34 -25.31 21.47
N ALA A 558 17.39 -26.25 21.63
CA ALA A 558 17.16 -27.34 20.69
C ALA A 558 16.56 -26.84 19.36
N VAL A 559 16.87 -27.51 18.25
CA VAL A 559 16.28 -27.18 16.94
C VAL A 559 14.77 -27.46 16.94
N ALA A 560 13.98 -26.46 16.54
CA ALA A 560 12.52 -26.50 16.51
C ALA A 560 11.93 -27.05 15.20
N PHE A 561 12.77 -27.45 14.23
CA PHE A 561 12.34 -27.95 12.92
C PHE A 561 12.09 -29.47 12.97
N ALA A 562 10.89 -29.89 12.57
CA ALA A 562 10.50 -31.29 12.59
C ALA A 562 11.31 -32.13 11.58
N LEU A 563 11.61 -31.57 10.39
CA LEU A 563 12.43 -32.16 9.34
C LEU A 563 13.85 -32.43 9.84
N THR A 564 14.43 -31.49 10.58
CA THR A 564 15.78 -31.60 11.14
C THR A 564 15.82 -32.62 12.27
N SER A 565 14.77 -32.68 13.09
CA SER A 565 14.63 -33.65 14.18
C SER A 565 14.65 -35.10 13.70
N GLN A 566 14.24 -35.38 12.47
CA GLN A 566 14.35 -36.72 11.88
C GLN A 566 15.79 -37.21 11.72
N VAL A 567 16.77 -36.31 11.58
CA VAL A 567 18.19 -36.68 11.44
C VAL A 567 18.68 -37.48 12.65
N LEU A 568 18.08 -37.26 13.84
CA LEU A 568 18.41 -38.02 15.05
C LEU A 568 18.24 -39.52 14.91
N ARG A 569 17.29 -39.95 14.09
CA ARG A 569 16.90 -41.37 13.93
C ARG A 569 17.92 -42.17 13.14
N TYR A 570 18.82 -41.50 12.41
CA TYR A 570 19.83 -42.18 11.61
C TYR A 570 21.12 -42.37 12.42
N PRO A 571 21.61 -43.62 12.58
CA PRO A 571 22.85 -43.91 13.30
C PRO A 571 24.10 -43.53 12.49
N GLN A 572 23.97 -43.45 11.16
CA GLN A 572 25.03 -43.10 10.23
C GLN A 572 24.44 -42.31 9.06
N TRP A 573 25.26 -41.50 8.41
CA TRP A 573 24.88 -40.73 7.23
C TRP A 573 25.71 -41.18 6.05
N ASN A 574 25.12 -42.00 5.16
CA ASN A 574 25.80 -42.65 4.04
C ASN A 574 24.86 -42.71 2.81
N PRO A 575 25.35 -43.13 1.62
CA PRO A 575 24.53 -43.15 0.40
C PRO A 575 23.22 -43.94 0.53
N ALA A 576 23.25 -45.11 1.20
CA ALA A 576 22.06 -45.94 1.41
C ALA A 576 20.99 -45.21 2.26
N THR A 577 21.43 -44.49 3.28
CA THR A 577 20.56 -43.67 4.13
C THR A 577 19.93 -42.53 3.33
N LEU A 578 20.72 -41.84 2.51
CA LEU A 578 20.24 -40.74 1.67
C LEU A 578 19.25 -41.22 0.60
N GLU A 579 19.43 -42.40 0.03
CA GLU A 579 18.52 -42.96 -0.96
C GLU A 579 17.13 -43.29 -0.39
N VAL A 580 17.08 -43.86 0.82
CA VAL A 580 15.80 -44.09 1.52
C VAL A 580 15.13 -42.75 1.84
N ARG A 581 15.88 -41.84 2.46
CA ARG A 581 15.36 -40.52 2.86
C ARG A 581 14.89 -39.69 1.66
N GLN A 582 15.59 -39.74 0.52
CA GLN A 582 15.18 -39.05 -0.71
C GLN A 582 13.81 -39.53 -1.16
N ARG A 583 13.61 -40.86 -1.25
CA ARG A 583 12.32 -41.43 -1.66
C ARG A 583 11.19 -41.06 -0.70
N GLU A 584 11.45 -41.04 0.61
CA GLU A 584 10.47 -40.64 1.62
C GLU A 584 10.06 -39.16 1.50
N LEU A 585 11.03 -38.25 1.41
CA LEU A 585 10.77 -36.80 1.33
C LEU A 585 10.12 -36.42 -0.01
N VAL A 586 10.63 -36.95 -1.12
CA VAL A 586 10.03 -36.75 -2.45
C VAL A 586 8.61 -37.34 -2.47
N GLY A 587 8.42 -38.54 -1.89
CA GLY A 587 7.12 -39.18 -1.78
C GLY A 587 6.11 -38.41 -0.93
N LEU A 588 6.56 -37.74 0.15
CA LEU A 588 5.72 -36.84 0.94
C LEU A 588 5.22 -35.67 0.10
N LEU A 589 6.12 -34.94 -0.55
CA LEU A 589 5.74 -33.80 -1.41
C LEU A 589 4.86 -34.24 -2.59
N ALA A 590 5.16 -35.41 -3.18
CA ALA A 590 4.37 -35.95 -4.26
C ALA A 590 2.92 -36.28 -3.83
N ARG A 591 2.71 -36.77 -2.61
CA ARG A 591 1.36 -36.99 -2.06
C ARG A 591 0.66 -35.66 -1.76
N GLU A 592 1.34 -34.75 -1.08
CA GLU A 592 0.78 -33.44 -0.70
C GLU A 592 0.30 -32.62 -1.91
N TRP A 593 1.04 -32.65 -3.02
CA TRP A 593 0.69 -31.92 -4.24
C TRP A 593 0.02 -32.79 -5.31
N GLY A 594 -0.29 -34.05 -5.02
CA GLY A 594 -0.90 -34.96 -6.00
C GLY A 594 -0.08 -35.09 -7.29
N LEU A 595 1.23 -35.23 -7.17
CA LEU A 595 2.17 -35.38 -8.29
C LEU A 595 2.35 -36.83 -8.75
N GLY A 596 1.71 -37.77 -8.05
CA GLY A 596 1.67 -39.18 -8.43
C GLY A 596 1.10 -39.40 -9.84
N SER A 597 1.52 -40.51 -10.46
CA SER A 597 1.07 -40.97 -11.78
C SER A 597 -0.43 -41.20 -11.84
#